data_AF-A0A5D6YSX5-F1
#
_entry.id   AF-A0A5D6YSX5-F1
#
_cell.length_a   1.000
_cell.length_b   1.000
_cell.length_c   1.000
_cell.angle_alpha   90.00
_cell.angle_beta   90.00
_cell.angle_gamma   90.00
#
_symmetry.space_group_name_H-M   'P 1'
#
loop_
_entity.id
_entity.type
_entity.pdbx_description
1 polymer ?
#
loop_
_entity_poly.entity_id
_entity_poly.type
_entity_poly.pdbx_seq_one_letter_code
_entity_poly.pdbx_strand_id
1 'polypeptide(L)'
;MQKAPSQAALSAKKPKAPALAKGDVDRELERLLLTACADGEVDKVRQVADKIHRTQEATRADALDELFGCAFARAAGANQVPVMALLLALGSAFPMLASCVAAVQFGICRLERYFPAVESELRGCFALRYVGYAAVVCVERNAVGAMRFLLERALLDDGEVLRCFELAKRKAACFDAPNPGAYRPMLMLLINAFPSLLDVCRRQRDAAVAPPALTQESALHLRALEASLAYEFQLNRSASST
;
A
#
# COMPACT_ATOMS: atom_id res chain seq x y z
N MET A 1 4.54 74.84 8.41
CA MET A 1 5.54 73.76 8.52
C MET A 1 5.51 73.27 9.97
N GLN A 2 5.30 72.02 10.36
CA GLN A 2 4.96 70.74 9.73
C GLN A 2 4.09 69.99 10.77
N LYS A 3 2.93 69.46 10.37
CA LYS A 3 2.16 68.49 11.17
C LYS A 3 2.81 67.12 10.99
N ALA A 4 3.21 66.46 12.07
CA ALA A 4 3.55 65.05 12.07
C ALA A 4 2.26 64.21 12.15
N PRO A 5 2.05 63.19 11.29
CA PRO A 5 0.99 62.22 11.49
C PRO A 5 1.52 60.87 12.01
N SER A 6 1.04 60.50 13.19
CA SER A 6 0.34 59.23 13.50
C SER A 6 0.77 57.96 12.75
N GLN A 7 1.44 57.05 13.46
CA GLN A 7 1.59 55.64 13.09
C GLN A 7 0.21 54.94 13.09
N ALA A 8 -0.29 54.58 11.92
CA ALA A 8 -1.40 53.65 11.77
C ALA A 8 -0.85 52.22 11.71
N ALA A 9 -1.27 51.39 12.67
CA ALA A 9 -0.98 49.97 12.73
C ALA A 9 -1.55 49.25 11.49
N LEU A 10 -0.66 48.73 10.64
CA LEU A 10 -1.00 47.80 9.56
C LEU A 10 -1.29 46.43 10.16
N SER A 11 -2.56 46.15 10.40
CA SER A 11 -3.04 44.80 10.70
C SER A 11 -2.85 43.92 9.46
N ALA A 12 -1.81 43.09 9.47
CA ALA A 12 -1.53 42.12 8.41
C ALA A 12 -2.66 41.08 8.35
N LYS A 13 -3.54 41.20 7.35
CA LYS A 13 -4.49 40.13 7.00
C LYS A 13 -3.70 38.91 6.55
N LYS A 14 -3.86 37.78 7.24
CA LYS A 14 -3.39 36.47 6.79
C LYS A 14 -3.85 36.26 5.34
N PRO A 15 -2.97 35.83 4.42
CA PRO A 15 -3.35 35.56 3.04
C PRO A 15 -4.40 34.44 3.02
N LYS A 16 -5.52 34.72 2.36
CA LYS A 16 -6.61 33.77 2.13
C LYS A 16 -6.08 32.67 1.22
N ALA A 17 -6.17 31.41 1.64
CA ALA A 17 -5.73 30.27 0.83
C ALA A 17 -6.37 30.34 -0.57
N PRO A 18 -5.62 30.00 -1.64
CA PRO A 18 -6.15 30.02 -2.99
C PRO A 18 -7.37 29.10 -3.10
N ALA A 19 -8.38 29.55 -3.85
CA ALA A 19 -9.57 28.75 -4.10
C ALA A 19 -9.17 27.42 -4.75
N LEU A 20 -9.65 26.31 -4.18
CA LEU A 20 -9.41 24.97 -4.71
C LEU A 20 -9.94 24.89 -6.15
N ALA A 21 -9.11 24.38 -7.06
CA ALA A 21 -9.57 24.01 -8.38
C ALA A 21 -10.70 22.98 -8.26
N LYS A 22 -11.70 23.08 -9.13
CA LYS A 22 -12.88 22.22 -9.11
C LYS A 22 -12.45 20.76 -9.29
N GLY A 23 -12.58 19.96 -8.24
CA GLY A 23 -12.21 18.54 -8.24
C GLY A 23 -10.87 18.17 -7.58
N ASP A 24 -10.12 19.14 -7.04
CA ASP A 24 -8.91 18.85 -6.27
C ASP A 24 -9.19 18.77 -4.76
N VAL A 25 -8.44 17.90 -4.07
CA VAL A 25 -8.47 17.81 -2.61
C VAL A 25 -7.65 18.93 -2.00
N ASP A 26 -8.09 19.43 -0.84
CA ASP A 26 -7.29 20.37 -0.06
C ASP A 26 -5.90 19.75 0.25
N ARG A 27 -4.84 20.40 -0.25
CA ARG A 27 -3.47 19.90 -0.15
C ARG A 27 -2.98 19.78 1.29
N GLU A 28 -3.47 20.62 2.19
CA GLU A 28 -3.14 20.53 3.60
C GLU A 28 -3.79 19.29 4.23
N LEU A 29 -5.07 19.06 3.94
CA LEU A 29 -5.79 17.86 4.42
C LEU A 29 -5.20 16.58 3.83
N GLU A 30 -4.87 16.57 2.54
CA GLU A 30 -4.17 15.45 1.87
C GLU A 30 -2.86 15.12 2.59
N ARG A 31 -1.98 16.12 2.77
CA ARG A 31 -0.69 15.92 3.44
C ARG A 31 -0.87 15.41 4.87
N LEU A 32 -1.82 15.97 5.62
CA LEU A 32 -2.11 15.56 7.00
C LEU A 32 -2.60 14.12 7.05
N LEU A 33 -3.51 13.72 6.14
CA LEU A 33 -4.02 12.36 6.07
C LEU A 33 -2.89 11.37 5.77
N LEU A 34 -2.11 11.61 4.73
CA LEU A 34 -1.04 10.70 4.31
C LEU A 34 0.08 10.58 5.36
N THR A 35 0.39 11.66 6.08
CA THR A 35 1.37 11.63 7.18
C THR A 35 0.84 10.83 8.35
N ALA A 36 -0.38 11.13 8.81
CA ALA A 36 -1.03 10.39 9.91
C ALA A 36 -1.15 8.89 9.61
N CYS A 37 -1.39 8.53 8.34
CA CYS A 37 -1.46 7.13 7.92
C CYS A 37 -0.10 6.40 8.01
N ALA A 38 1.00 7.09 7.69
CA ALA A 38 2.33 6.52 7.82
C ALA A 38 2.75 6.39 9.30
N ASP A 39 2.42 7.39 10.10
CA ASP A 39 2.82 7.47 11.51
C ASP A 39 1.96 6.60 12.43
N GLY A 40 0.84 6.06 11.94
CA GLY A 40 -0.07 5.22 12.73
C GLY A 40 -1.01 6.01 13.65
N GLU A 41 -1.21 7.30 13.39
CA GLU A 41 -2.01 8.20 14.23
C GLU A 41 -3.52 8.02 13.95
N VAL A 42 -4.11 6.92 14.44
CA VAL A 42 -5.51 6.50 14.20
C VAL A 42 -6.52 7.63 14.45
N ASP A 43 -6.42 8.33 15.58
CA ASP A 43 -7.35 9.42 15.94
C ASP A 43 -7.25 10.60 14.97
N LYS A 44 -6.04 10.93 14.54
CA LYS A 44 -5.81 12.03 13.61
C LYS A 44 -6.30 11.68 12.21
N VAL A 45 -6.12 10.43 11.76
CA VAL A 45 -6.73 9.94 10.51
C VAL A 45 -8.24 10.12 10.55
N ARG A 46 -8.90 9.74 11.66
CA ARG A 46 -10.34 9.94 11.82
C ARG A 46 -10.74 11.42 11.78
N GLN A 47 -10.01 12.28 12.50
CA GLN A 47 -10.28 13.72 12.53
C GLN A 47 -10.11 14.38 11.15
N VAL A 48 -9.09 13.99 10.39
CA VAL A 48 -8.85 14.51 9.04
C VAL A 48 -9.91 14.00 8.07
N ALA A 49 -10.29 12.73 8.15
CA ALA A 49 -11.38 12.16 7.34
C ALA A 49 -12.72 12.87 7.58
N ASP A 50 -13.06 13.17 8.84
CA ASP A 50 -14.25 13.97 9.19
C ASP A 50 -14.18 15.39 8.60
N LYS A 51 -13.01 16.04 8.66
CA LYS A 51 -12.80 17.36 8.02
C LYS A 51 -12.96 17.31 6.50
N ILE A 52 -12.44 16.28 5.85
CA ILE A 52 -12.62 16.07 4.39
C ILE A 52 -14.10 15.86 4.10
N HIS A 53 -14.79 15.04 4.90
CA HIS A 53 -16.21 14.76 4.75
C HIS A 53 -17.06 16.03 4.79
N ARG A 54 -16.82 16.91 5.77
CA ARG A 54 -17.57 18.17 5.95
C ARG A 54 -17.23 19.25 4.92
N THR A 55 -16.00 19.29 4.41
CA THR A 55 -15.56 20.36 3.49
C THR A 55 -15.84 20.03 2.03
N GLN A 56 -15.98 18.76 1.66
CA GLN A 56 -16.12 18.32 0.27
C GLN A 56 -17.49 17.71 -0.06
N GLU A 57 -18.47 17.89 0.83
CA GLU A 57 -19.83 17.33 0.74
C GLU A 57 -20.54 17.60 -0.61
N ALA A 58 -20.18 18.68 -1.31
CA ALA A 58 -20.84 19.10 -2.56
C ALA A 58 -20.15 18.61 -3.85
N THR A 59 -18.96 18.00 -3.80
CA THR A 59 -18.23 17.63 -5.03
C THR A 59 -17.52 16.30 -4.87
N ARG A 60 -18.11 15.26 -5.47
CA ARG A 60 -17.44 13.98 -5.67
C ARG A 60 -16.34 14.17 -6.70
N ALA A 61 -15.11 13.85 -6.34
CA ALA A 61 -13.97 13.90 -7.23
C ALA A 61 -13.27 12.54 -7.24
N ASP A 62 -12.88 12.06 -8.41
CA ASP A 62 -12.00 10.89 -8.55
C ASP A 62 -10.73 11.04 -7.68
N ALA A 63 -10.30 12.28 -7.44
CA ALA A 63 -9.19 12.61 -6.55
C ALA A 63 -9.37 12.12 -5.10
N LEU A 64 -10.61 12.03 -4.58
CA LEU A 64 -10.87 11.50 -3.24
C LEU A 64 -10.69 9.98 -3.20
N ASP A 65 -11.20 9.26 -4.19
CA ASP A 65 -11.04 7.81 -4.29
C ASP A 65 -9.56 7.44 -4.37
N GLU A 66 -8.80 8.17 -5.21
CA GLU A 66 -7.34 8.00 -5.34
C GLU A 66 -6.59 8.36 -4.05
N LEU A 67 -6.98 9.43 -3.36
CA LEU A 67 -6.40 9.81 -2.07
C LEU A 67 -6.59 8.72 -1.01
N PHE A 68 -7.81 8.17 -0.90
CA PHE A 68 -8.09 7.10 0.08
C PHE A 68 -7.39 5.79 -0.28
N GLY A 69 -7.30 5.45 -1.57
CA GLY A 69 -6.48 4.34 -2.05
C GLY A 69 -5.00 4.52 -1.70
N CYS A 70 -4.46 5.72 -1.90
CA CYS A 70 -3.08 6.07 -1.57
C CYS A 70 -2.83 6.04 -0.05
N ALA A 71 -3.74 6.61 0.74
CA ALA A 71 -3.68 6.58 2.21
C ALA A 71 -3.67 5.14 2.75
N PHE A 72 -4.49 4.27 2.16
CA PHE A 72 -4.51 2.85 2.50
C PHE A 72 -3.19 2.15 2.17
N ALA A 73 -2.65 2.36 0.96
CA ALA A 73 -1.33 1.84 0.57
C ALA A 73 -0.18 2.38 1.43
N ARG A 74 -0.26 3.65 1.85
CA ARG A 74 0.71 4.29 2.75
C ARG A 74 0.70 3.63 4.13
N ALA A 75 -0.48 3.44 4.71
CA ALA A 75 -0.64 2.75 6.00
C ALA A 75 -0.15 1.30 5.90
N ALA A 76 -0.45 0.62 4.79
CA ALA A 76 0.01 -0.74 4.51
C ALA A 76 1.53 -0.84 4.47
N GLY A 77 2.20 0.05 3.72
CA GLY A 77 3.66 0.11 3.65
C GLY A 77 4.34 0.44 4.97
N ALA A 78 3.69 1.21 5.85
CA ALA A 78 4.16 1.51 7.19
C ALA A 78 3.76 0.44 8.23
N ASN A 79 3.14 -0.67 7.80
CA ASN A 79 2.67 -1.76 8.66
C ASN A 79 1.62 -1.33 9.71
N GLN A 80 0.84 -0.28 9.44
CA GLN A 80 -0.14 0.31 10.35
C GLN A 80 -1.53 -0.33 10.23
N VAL A 81 -1.64 -1.59 10.68
CA VAL A 81 -2.88 -2.38 10.59
C VAL A 81 -4.11 -1.67 11.21
N PRO A 82 -4.03 -1.00 12.38
CA PRO A 82 -5.18 -0.29 12.94
C PRO A 82 -5.69 0.84 12.05
N VAL A 83 -4.79 1.55 11.34
CA VAL A 83 -5.16 2.60 10.40
C VAL A 83 -5.82 1.99 9.15
N MET A 84 -5.29 0.90 8.62
CA MET A 84 -5.91 0.19 7.49
C MET A 84 -7.34 -0.24 7.82
N ALA A 85 -7.54 -0.82 9.02
CA ALA A 85 -8.86 -1.21 9.51
C ALA A 85 -9.80 -0.01 9.66
N LEU A 86 -9.31 1.12 10.19
CA LEU A 86 -10.07 2.36 10.27
C LEU A 86 -10.51 2.83 8.88
N LEU A 87 -9.58 2.92 7.92
CA LEU A 87 -9.85 3.41 6.57
C LEU A 87 -10.96 2.59 5.87
N LEU A 88 -10.97 1.26 6.05
CA LEU A 88 -12.04 0.40 5.52
C LEU A 88 -13.37 0.55 6.29
N ALA A 89 -13.35 1.05 7.52
CA ALA A 89 -14.54 1.28 8.33
C ALA A 89 -15.14 2.69 8.14
N LEU A 90 -14.39 3.65 7.55
CA LEU A 90 -14.84 5.05 7.43
C LEU A 90 -16.16 5.20 6.68
N GLY A 91 -16.46 4.33 5.72
CA GLY A 91 -17.72 4.34 4.98
C GLY A 91 -18.96 4.12 5.83
N SER A 92 -18.81 3.43 6.97
CA SER A 92 -19.89 3.24 7.94
C SER A 92 -20.10 4.45 8.85
N ALA A 93 -19.03 5.18 9.17
CA ALA A 93 -19.06 6.36 10.02
C ALA A 93 -19.43 7.64 9.24
N PHE A 94 -19.05 7.70 7.97
CA PHE A 94 -19.22 8.85 7.09
C PHE A 94 -19.81 8.35 5.76
N PRO A 95 -21.14 8.36 5.59
CA PRO A 95 -21.81 7.77 4.42
C PRO A 95 -21.30 8.29 3.06
N MET A 96 -20.86 9.55 2.99
CA MET A 96 -20.26 10.11 1.77
C MET A 96 -18.94 9.41 1.40
N LEU A 97 -18.17 8.96 2.39
CA LEU A 97 -16.93 8.21 2.17
C LEU A 97 -17.17 6.73 1.86
N ALA A 98 -18.42 6.24 1.91
CA ALA A 98 -18.72 4.85 1.58
C ALA A 98 -18.29 4.48 0.16
N SER A 99 -18.45 5.41 -0.79
CA SER A 99 -17.94 5.21 -2.15
C SER A 99 -16.42 5.16 -2.20
N CYS A 100 -15.72 5.97 -1.40
CA CYS A 100 -14.26 5.95 -1.32
C CYS A 100 -13.76 4.64 -0.72
N VAL A 101 -14.45 4.08 0.28
CA VAL A 101 -14.14 2.75 0.84
C VAL A 101 -14.38 1.64 -0.18
N ALA A 102 -15.49 1.69 -0.92
CA ALA A 102 -15.72 0.77 -2.03
C ALA A 102 -14.63 0.91 -3.10
N ALA A 103 -14.20 2.14 -3.38
CA ALA A 103 -13.09 2.40 -4.29
C ALA A 103 -11.79 1.82 -3.74
N VAL A 104 -11.45 1.93 -2.45
CA VAL A 104 -10.27 1.25 -1.86
C VAL A 104 -10.27 -0.25 -2.21
N GLN A 105 -11.41 -0.92 -2.12
CA GLN A 105 -11.51 -2.36 -2.37
C GLN A 105 -11.51 -2.75 -3.85
N PHE A 106 -12.20 -1.99 -4.71
CA PHE A 106 -12.48 -2.39 -6.10
C PHE A 106 -11.98 -1.41 -7.16
N GLY A 107 -11.63 -0.21 -6.74
CA GLY A 107 -11.09 0.86 -7.57
C GLY A 107 -9.66 0.58 -8.01
N ILE A 108 -9.30 1.20 -9.12
CA ILE A 108 -8.04 0.99 -9.85
C ILE A 108 -7.22 2.27 -9.74
N CYS A 109 -5.90 2.14 -9.58
CA CYS A 109 -4.96 3.25 -9.56
C CYS A 109 -4.99 4.01 -10.89
N ARG A 110 -5.27 5.32 -10.89
CA ARG A 110 -5.32 6.11 -12.13
C ARG A 110 -4.35 7.27 -12.15
N LEU A 111 -4.05 7.86 -10.99
CA LEU A 111 -3.28 9.09 -10.90
C LEU A 111 -1.84 8.84 -10.42
N GLU A 112 -0.87 9.13 -11.29
CA GLU A 112 0.56 8.96 -11.00
C GLU A 112 1.03 9.74 -9.77
N ARG A 113 0.43 10.90 -9.48
CA ARG A 113 0.75 11.70 -8.29
C ARG A 113 0.54 10.92 -6.98
N TYR A 114 -0.42 10.00 -6.96
CA TYR A 114 -0.74 9.17 -5.79
C TYR A 114 -0.10 7.80 -5.85
N PHE A 115 0.15 7.29 -7.05
CA PHE A 115 0.68 5.95 -7.29
C PHE A 115 1.92 6.04 -8.18
N PRO A 116 3.05 6.59 -7.68
CA PRO A 116 4.28 6.57 -8.43
C PRO A 116 4.72 5.11 -8.63
N ALA A 117 5.40 4.86 -9.76
CA ALA A 117 5.98 3.56 -10.04
C ALA A 117 6.95 3.17 -8.92
N VAL A 118 6.61 2.10 -8.19
CA VAL A 118 7.38 1.68 -7.01
C VAL A 118 8.72 1.04 -7.44
N GLU A 119 8.77 0.45 -8.64
CA GLU A 119 9.97 0.02 -9.34
C GLU A 119 9.75 0.05 -10.86
N SER A 120 10.83 0.18 -11.65
CA SER A 120 10.77 0.19 -13.14
C SER A 120 10.24 -1.11 -13.76
N GLU A 121 10.25 -2.21 -13.00
CA GLU A 121 9.78 -3.53 -13.46
C GLU A 121 8.28 -3.77 -13.24
N LEU A 122 7.67 -3.05 -12.30
CA LEU A 122 6.21 -3.04 -12.11
C LEU A 122 5.57 -2.09 -13.12
N ARG A 123 5.84 -2.31 -14.42
CA ARG A 123 5.17 -1.60 -15.51
C ARG A 123 3.66 -1.81 -15.35
N GLY A 124 2.93 -0.73 -15.09
CA GLY A 124 1.46 -0.74 -15.02
C GLY A 124 0.85 -0.77 -13.62
N CYS A 125 1.42 -0.09 -12.63
CA CYS A 125 0.72 0.20 -11.36
C CYS A 125 -0.68 0.81 -11.59
N PHE A 126 -0.88 1.53 -12.70
CA PHE A 126 -2.15 2.11 -13.17
C PHE A 126 -3.25 1.11 -13.56
N ALA A 127 -2.98 -0.19 -13.53
CA ALA A 127 -3.97 -1.23 -13.75
C ALA A 127 -4.24 -2.08 -12.51
N LEU A 128 -3.56 -1.77 -11.39
CA LEU A 128 -3.78 -2.47 -10.13
C LEU A 128 -4.96 -1.87 -9.38
N ARG A 129 -5.71 -2.73 -8.68
CA ARG A 129 -6.61 -2.23 -7.64
C ARG A 129 -5.82 -1.53 -6.55
N TYR A 130 -6.42 -0.58 -5.83
CA TYR A 130 -5.70 0.09 -4.74
C TYR A 130 -5.22 -0.90 -3.66
N VAL A 131 -6.01 -1.94 -3.35
CA VAL A 131 -5.56 -3.05 -2.47
C VAL A 131 -4.42 -3.87 -3.06
N GLY A 132 -4.42 -4.13 -4.37
CA GLY A 132 -3.31 -4.80 -5.05
C GLY A 132 -2.02 -3.98 -5.03
N TYR A 133 -2.12 -2.66 -5.23
CA TYR A 133 -0.98 -1.76 -5.06
C TYR A 133 -0.51 -1.73 -3.60
N ALA A 134 -1.42 -1.67 -2.63
CA ALA A 134 -1.08 -1.73 -1.21
C ALA A 134 -0.35 -3.05 -0.86
N ALA A 135 -0.77 -4.18 -1.41
CA ALA A 135 -0.11 -5.48 -1.23
C ALA A 135 1.32 -5.48 -1.79
N VAL A 136 1.52 -4.92 -2.99
CA VAL A 136 2.85 -4.73 -3.58
C VAL A 136 3.73 -3.87 -2.67
N VAL A 137 3.19 -2.75 -2.15
CA VAL A 137 3.90 -1.88 -1.21
C VAL A 137 4.24 -2.61 0.10
N CYS A 138 3.37 -3.50 0.59
CA CYS A 138 3.68 -4.35 1.74
C CYS A 138 4.91 -5.22 1.50
N VAL A 139 5.05 -5.80 0.30
CA VAL A 139 6.24 -6.59 -0.06
C VAL A 139 7.46 -5.67 -0.13
N GLU A 140 7.39 -4.56 -0.84
CA GLU A 140 8.49 -3.59 -0.97
C GLU A 140 9.03 -3.10 0.38
N ARG A 141 8.14 -2.90 1.35
CA ARG A 141 8.50 -2.43 2.69
C ARG A 141 8.66 -3.56 3.71
N ASN A 142 8.51 -4.81 3.28
CA ASN A 142 8.47 -6.00 4.13
C ASN A 142 7.49 -5.87 5.33
N ALA A 143 6.33 -5.24 5.10
CA ALA A 143 5.28 -5.01 6.08
C ALA A 143 4.39 -6.26 6.24
N VAL A 144 4.92 -7.29 6.92
CA VAL A 144 4.29 -8.60 7.07
C VAL A 144 2.92 -8.54 7.78
N GLY A 145 2.76 -7.66 8.77
CA GLY A 145 1.50 -7.50 9.50
C GLY A 145 0.38 -6.94 8.62
N ALA A 146 0.68 -5.94 7.81
CA ALA A 146 -0.24 -5.39 6.82
C ALA A 146 -0.59 -6.41 5.74
N MET A 147 0.37 -7.17 5.21
CA MET A 147 0.06 -8.25 4.26
C MET A 147 -0.87 -9.29 4.89
N ARG A 148 -0.61 -9.71 6.14
CA ARG A 148 -1.47 -10.65 6.86
C ARG A 148 -2.90 -10.14 6.95
N PHE A 149 -3.07 -8.86 7.29
CA PHE A 149 -4.38 -8.22 7.33
C PHE A 149 -5.11 -8.29 5.97
N LEU A 150 -4.42 -8.05 4.85
CA LEU A 150 -5.02 -8.13 3.51
C LEU A 150 -5.49 -9.55 3.18
N LEU A 151 -4.71 -10.56 3.54
CA LEU A 151 -5.02 -11.98 3.31
C LEU A 151 -6.19 -12.45 4.19
N GLU A 152 -6.17 -12.14 5.49
CA GLU A 152 -7.23 -12.51 6.44
C GLU A 152 -8.58 -11.88 6.09
N ARG A 153 -8.55 -10.71 5.44
CA ARG A 153 -9.75 -10.02 4.96
C ARG A 153 -10.16 -10.44 3.54
N ALA A 154 -9.44 -11.38 2.92
CA ALA A 154 -9.67 -11.86 1.56
C ALA A 154 -9.79 -10.71 0.53
N LEU A 155 -8.95 -9.68 0.67
CA LEU A 155 -9.01 -8.48 -0.19
C LEU A 155 -8.27 -8.65 -1.52
N LEU A 156 -7.41 -9.67 -1.61
CA LEU A 156 -6.55 -9.91 -2.76
C LEU A 156 -7.11 -11.03 -3.63
N ASP A 157 -6.95 -10.87 -4.95
CA ASP A 157 -7.22 -11.94 -5.91
C ASP A 157 -5.96 -12.81 -6.16
N ASP A 158 -6.15 -13.96 -6.82
CA ASP A 158 -5.05 -14.89 -7.12
C ASP A 158 -3.91 -14.25 -7.93
N GLY A 159 -4.24 -13.29 -8.80
CA GLY A 159 -3.27 -12.59 -9.65
C GLY A 159 -2.40 -11.62 -8.84
N GLU A 160 -2.99 -10.91 -7.90
CA GLU A 160 -2.30 -10.03 -6.97
C GLU A 160 -1.44 -10.81 -5.97
N VAL A 161 -1.94 -11.92 -5.44
CA VAL A 161 -1.18 -12.82 -4.57
C VAL A 161 0.04 -13.38 -5.30
N LEU A 162 -0.14 -13.88 -6.52
CA LEU A 162 0.97 -14.39 -7.33
C LEU A 162 2.01 -13.30 -7.60
N ARG A 163 1.57 -12.08 -7.94
CA ARG A 163 2.47 -10.94 -8.17
C ARG A 163 3.27 -10.59 -6.92
N CYS A 164 2.63 -10.54 -5.75
CA CYS A 164 3.29 -10.27 -4.48
C CYS A 164 4.30 -11.37 -4.12
N PHE A 165 3.95 -12.63 -4.39
CA PHE A 165 4.83 -13.76 -4.16
C PHE A 165 6.08 -13.73 -5.04
N GLU A 166 5.92 -13.48 -6.34
CA GLU A 166 7.06 -13.34 -7.27
C GLU A 166 7.97 -12.16 -6.89
N LEU A 167 7.39 -11.03 -6.48
CA LEU A 167 8.15 -9.89 -6.00
C LEU A 167 8.94 -10.22 -4.73
N ALA A 168 8.30 -10.87 -3.75
CA ALA A 168 8.95 -11.29 -2.52
C ALA A 168 10.08 -12.29 -2.78
N LYS A 169 9.91 -13.22 -3.73
CA LYS A 169 10.96 -14.17 -4.15
C LYS A 169 12.17 -13.45 -4.70
N ARG A 170 11.96 -12.46 -5.59
CA ARG A 170 13.06 -11.65 -6.15
C ARG A 170 13.80 -10.90 -5.05
N LYS A 171 13.07 -10.23 -4.15
CA LYS A 171 13.66 -9.52 -3.00
C LYS A 171 14.43 -10.44 -2.04
N ALA A 172 13.97 -11.68 -1.87
CA ALA A 172 14.65 -12.69 -1.07
C ALA A 172 15.85 -13.37 -1.77
N ALA A 173 15.99 -13.23 -3.09
CA ALA A 173 17.07 -13.82 -3.86
C ALA A 173 18.11 -12.81 -4.36
N CYS A 174 17.72 -11.55 -4.54
CA CYS A 174 18.63 -10.47 -4.88
C CYS A 174 19.37 -10.01 -3.62
N PHE A 175 20.70 -10.10 -3.65
CA PHE A 175 21.61 -9.72 -2.57
C PHE A 175 21.64 -8.21 -2.26
N ASP A 176 20.88 -7.38 -2.99
CA ASP A 176 20.76 -5.95 -2.73
C ASP A 176 19.89 -5.64 -1.49
N ALA A 177 19.14 -6.62 -0.98
CA ALA A 177 18.50 -6.50 0.32
C ALA A 177 19.53 -6.76 1.43
N PRO A 178 19.67 -5.88 2.45
CA PRO A 178 20.66 -6.01 3.51
C PRO A 178 20.53 -7.30 4.33
N ASN A 179 19.41 -8.03 4.20
CA ASN A 179 19.21 -9.36 4.74
C ASN A 179 18.15 -10.12 3.91
N PRO A 180 18.54 -11.00 2.96
CA PRO A 180 17.59 -11.77 2.15
C PRO A 180 16.66 -12.67 2.99
N GLY A 181 17.11 -13.10 4.17
CA GLY A 181 16.29 -13.84 5.14
C GLY A 181 15.14 -13.02 5.72
N ALA A 182 15.18 -11.69 5.64
CA ALA A 182 14.12 -10.82 6.15
C ALA A 182 12.79 -11.00 5.41
N TYR A 183 12.81 -11.46 4.16
CA TYR A 183 11.60 -11.71 3.36
C TYR A 183 11.00 -13.10 3.59
N ARG A 184 11.69 -13.98 4.32
CA ARG A 184 11.21 -15.34 4.60
C ARG A 184 9.85 -15.36 5.32
N PRO A 185 9.57 -14.51 6.33
CA PRO A 185 8.23 -14.43 6.94
C PRO A 185 7.13 -14.03 5.95
N MET A 186 7.41 -13.11 5.01
CA MET A 186 6.47 -12.70 3.97
C MET A 186 6.16 -13.87 3.03
N LEU A 187 7.19 -14.60 2.59
CA LEU A 187 7.05 -15.77 1.71
C LEU A 187 6.29 -16.90 2.40
N MET A 188 6.62 -17.21 3.66
CA MET A 188 5.92 -18.24 4.42
C MET A 188 4.47 -17.85 4.72
N LEU A 189 4.18 -16.57 4.97
CA LEU A 189 2.81 -16.08 5.12
C LEU A 189 1.99 -16.35 3.84
N LEU A 190 2.52 -15.98 2.67
CA LEU A 190 1.85 -16.18 1.38
C LEU A 190 1.65 -17.66 1.07
N ILE A 191 2.67 -18.50 1.29
CA ILE A 191 2.58 -19.96 1.07
C ILE A 191 1.57 -20.63 2.00
N ASN A 192 1.52 -20.22 3.28
CA ASN A 192 0.56 -20.76 4.23
C ASN A 192 -0.88 -20.40 3.85
N ALA A 193 -1.12 -19.18 3.36
CA ALA A 193 -2.43 -18.75 2.89
C ALA A 193 -2.80 -19.37 1.52
N PHE A 194 -1.81 -19.57 0.64
CA PHE A 194 -1.99 -20.08 -0.72
C PHE A 194 -0.96 -21.17 -1.06
N PRO A 195 -1.18 -22.43 -0.63
CA PRO A 195 -0.21 -23.51 -0.84
C PRO A 195 0.07 -23.81 -2.32
N SER A 196 -0.86 -23.48 -3.22
CA SER A 196 -0.73 -23.62 -4.68
C SER A 196 0.45 -22.82 -5.27
N LEU A 197 0.96 -21.82 -4.55
CA LEU A 197 2.16 -21.06 -4.94
C LEU A 197 3.41 -21.95 -5.05
N LEU A 198 3.50 -23.03 -4.26
CA LEU A 198 4.59 -24.00 -4.37
C LEU A 198 4.53 -24.77 -5.70
N ASP A 199 3.34 -25.06 -6.20
CA ASP A 199 3.17 -25.75 -7.49
C ASP A 199 3.48 -24.84 -8.68
N VAL A 200 3.29 -23.52 -8.52
CA VAL A 200 3.76 -22.53 -9.51
C VAL A 200 5.28 -22.53 -9.58
N CYS A 201 5.98 -22.55 -8.43
CA CYS A 201 7.44 -22.64 -8.39
C CYS A 201 7.96 -23.91 -9.08
N ARG A 202 7.31 -25.06 -8.83
CA ARG A 202 7.66 -26.33 -9.48
C ARG A 202 7.52 -26.26 -11.00
N ARG A 203 6.37 -25.77 -11.49
CA ARG A 203 6.10 -25.64 -12.93
C ARG A 203 7.07 -24.69 -13.63
N GLN A 204 7.44 -23.58 -13.00
CA GLN A 204 8.44 -22.64 -13.55
C GLN A 204 9.84 -23.28 -13.64
N ARG A 205 10.20 -24.14 -12.67
CA ARG A 205 11.47 -24.87 -12.67
C ARG A 205 11.56 -25.88 -13.82
N ASP A 206 10.48 -26.63 -14.04
CA ASP A 206 10.43 -27.69 -15.05
C ASP A 206 10.37 -27.13 -16.48
N ALA A 207 9.84 -25.91 -16.64
CA ALA A 207 9.71 -25.25 -17.94
C ALA A 207 11.05 -24.73 -18.53
N ALA A 208 12.19 -24.88 -17.83
CA ALA A 208 13.51 -24.39 -18.24
C ALA A 208 13.55 -22.90 -18.66
N VAL A 209 12.52 -22.11 -18.31
CA VAL A 209 12.46 -20.68 -18.56
C VAL A 209 13.30 -20.02 -17.48
N ALA A 210 14.60 -19.93 -17.71
CA ALA A 210 15.45 -19.03 -16.94
C ALA A 210 14.86 -17.61 -17.11
N PRO A 211 14.53 -16.89 -16.03
CA PRO A 211 14.07 -15.52 -16.15
C PRO A 211 15.14 -14.74 -16.95
N PRO A 212 14.76 -13.96 -17.98
CA PRO A 212 15.69 -13.43 -18.99
C PRO A 212 16.72 -12.39 -18.49
N ALA A 213 16.98 -12.32 -17.19
CA ALA A 213 17.88 -11.35 -16.58
C ALA A 213 18.60 -11.85 -15.31
N LEU A 214 18.47 -13.12 -14.92
CA LEU A 214 19.13 -13.63 -13.70
C LEU A 214 20.49 -14.24 -14.01
N THR A 215 21.48 -13.90 -13.20
CA THR A 215 22.77 -14.61 -13.22
C THR A 215 22.57 -16.06 -12.81
N GLN A 216 23.46 -16.96 -13.25
CA GLN A 216 23.45 -18.37 -12.85
C GLN A 216 23.46 -18.54 -11.33
N GLU A 217 24.15 -17.63 -10.62
CA GLU A 217 24.20 -17.59 -9.16
C GLU A 217 22.84 -17.23 -8.54
N SER A 218 22.17 -16.18 -9.02
CA SER A 218 20.82 -15.83 -8.53
C SER A 218 19.80 -16.94 -8.79
N ALA A 219 19.93 -17.67 -9.90
CA ALA A 219 19.08 -18.82 -10.20
C ALA A 219 19.27 -19.99 -9.22
N LEU A 220 20.51 -20.27 -8.80
CA LEU A 220 20.80 -21.29 -7.78
C LEU A 220 20.23 -20.89 -6.41
N HIS A 221 20.37 -19.62 -6.03
CA HIS A 221 19.82 -19.10 -4.77
C HIS A 221 18.30 -19.18 -4.72
N LEU A 222 17.60 -18.81 -5.80
CA LEU A 222 16.15 -18.99 -5.90
C LEU A 222 15.74 -20.44 -5.72
N ARG A 223 16.46 -21.39 -6.35
CA ARG A 223 16.15 -22.82 -6.21
C ARG A 223 16.35 -23.32 -4.78
N ALA A 224 17.41 -22.87 -4.10
CA ALA A 224 17.68 -23.20 -2.71
C ALA A 224 16.61 -22.62 -1.78
N LEU A 225 16.22 -21.36 -2.00
CA LEU A 225 15.14 -20.69 -1.27
C LEU A 225 13.81 -21.46 -1.42
N GLU A 226 13.41 -21.79 -2.65
CA GLU A 226 12.18 -22.56 -2.92
C GLU A 226 12.17 -23.92 -2.22
N ALA A 227 13.30 -24.65 -2.25
CA ALA A 227 13.42 -25.93 -1.57
C ALA A 227 13.31 -25.78 -0.04
N SER A 228 13.98 -24.76 0.52
CA SER A 228 13.92 -24.44 1.94
C SER A 228 12.51 -24.07 2.40
N LEU A 229 11.78 -23.27 1.62
CA LEU A 229 10.40 -22.88 1.91
C LEU A 229 9.45 -24.08 1.86
N ALA A 230 9.60 -24.95 0.86
CA ALA A 230 8.79 -26.17 0.75
C ALA A 230 9.00 -27.11 1.94
N TYR A 231 10.25 -27.29 2.37
CA TYR A 231 10.57 -28.10 3.56
C TYR A 231 9.97 -27.51 4.84
N GLU A 232 10.15 -26.21 5.07
CA GLU A 232 9.61 -25.52 6.24
C GLU A 232 8.08 -25.57 6.29
N PHE A 233 7.42 -25.38 5.14
CA PHE A 233 5.97 -25.51 5.04
C PHE A 233 5.47 -26.91 5.45
N GLN A 234 6.15 -27.96 4.99
CA GLN A 234 5.82 -29.34 5.38
C GLN A 234 6.00 -29.56 6.88
N LEU A 235 7.09 -29.05 7.46
CA LEU A 235 7.39 -29.14 8.89
C LEU A 235 6.32 -28.42 9.74
N ASN A 236 5.90 -27.22 9.33
CA ASN A 236 4.89 -26.45 10.05
C ASN A 236 3.50 -27.12 9.99
N ARG A 237 3.18 -27.80 8.88
CA ARG A 237 1.92 -28.57 8.77
C ARG A 237 1.91 -29.79 9.67
N SER A 238 3.01 -30.55 9.72
CA SER A 238 3.09 -31.73 10.58
C SER A 238 3.03 -31.37 12.06
N ALA A 239 3.64 -30.25 12.47
CA ALA A 239 3.55 -29.73 13.83
C ALA A 239 2.16 -29.23 14.24
N SER A 240 1.32 -28.82 13.28
CA SER A 240 -0.05 -28.34 13.54
C SER A 240 -1.09 -29.47 13.60
N SER A 241 -0.69 -30.72 13.32
CA SER A 241 -1.55 -31.90 13.29
C SER A 241 -1.43 -32.80 14.53
N THR A 242 -0.66 -32.37 15.53
CA THR A 242 -0.48 -32.99 16.86
C THR A 242 -1.05 -32.08 17.93
#